data_AF-A0A0F2NLQ2-F1
#
_entry.id   AF-A0A0F2NLQ2-F1
#
_cell.length_a   1.000
_cell.length_b   1.000
_cell.length_c   1.000
_cell.angle_alpha   90.00
_cell.angle_beta   90.00
_cell.angle_gamma   90.00
#
_symmetry.space_group_name_H-M   'P 1'
#
loop_
_entity.id
_entity.type
_entity.pdbx_description
1 polymer ?
#
loop_
_entity_poly.entity_id
_entity_poly.type
_entity_poly.pdbx_seq_one_letter_code
_entity_poly.pdbx_strand_id
1 'polypeptide(L)'
;MAVSRSGGVRQSMKHGWNRLCLFMGRPARHSFRLLRWLITGFVVFFSPLIVWLILAVNRELIHYLVNARWTGFIAPVAFSTMREDVNSRWFISGFNEAALGGLLTLYGVIVTVWYYHAVRRQEVIEKRLFIIDELVEELRKNKRMLEMINPSLEGMGTEISGELSPQLQEDSRMIFFTRAWHRLGGDVAMLPRVTHLKLSVLYSCLMECRVPRDYYRRRATIDRIPDIIAELQRYRRKLGKSDIS
;
A
#
# COMPACT_ATOMS: atom_id res chain seq x y z
N MET A 1 19.77 -8.26 -36.06
CA MET A 1 19.09 -7.62 -34.92
C MET A 1 19.93 -7.83 -33.67
N ALA A 2 20.64 -6.80 -33.23
CA ALA A 2 21.52 -6.83 -32.07
C ALA A 2 20.76 -6.28 -30.85
N VAL A 3 20.57 -7.12 -29.83
CA VAL A 3 20.00 -6.70 -28.53
C VAL A 3 21.14 -6.43 -27.57
N SER A 4 21.34 -5.15 -27.26
CA SER A 4 22.34 -4.63 -26.34
C SER A 4 22.06 -5.05 -24.89
N ARG A 5 23.00 -5.78 -24.28
CA ARG A 5 23.04 -6.09 -22.84
C ARG A 5 23.60 -4.89 -22.07
N SER A 6 22.71 -4.00 -21.64
CA SER A 6 23.02 -2.90 -20.71
C SER A 6 22.17 -3.03 -19.44
N GLY A 7 22.48 -4.04 -18.60
CA GLY A 7 21.74 -4.30 -17.36
C GLY A 7 22.59 -4.62 -16.12
N GLY A 8 23.91 -4.70 -16.25
CA GLY A 8 24.79 -5.22 -15.19
C GLY A 8 25.08 -4.25 -14.03
N VAL A 9 24.98 -2.95 -14.24
CA VAL A 9 25.51 -1.98 -13.25
C VAL A 9 24.51 -1.65 -12.12
N ARG A 10 23.20 -1.78 -12.36
CA ARG A 10 22.16 -1.51 -11.32
C ARG A 10 21.94 -2.66 -10.34
N GLN A 11 22.39 -3.88 -10.64
CA GLN A 11 22.22 -5.03 -9.74
C GLN A 11 23.35 -5.13 -8.69
N SER A 12 24.56 -4.66 -9.00
CA SER A 12 25.70 -4.75 -8.08
C SER A 12 25.55 -3.86 -6.82
N MET A 13 25.03 -2.63 -6.96
CA MET A 13 24.78 -1.76 -5.80
C MET A 13 23.66 -2.23 -4.87
N LYS A 14 22.69 -3.01 -5.36
CA LYS A 14 21.63 -3.59 -4.49
C LYS A 14 22.16 -4.70 -3.59
N HIS A 15 23.23 -5.39 -3.97
CA HIS A 15 23.79 -6.50 -3.19
C HIS A 15 24.70 -6.06 -2.04
N GLY A 16 25.42 -4.92 -2.17
CA GLY A 16 26.25 -4.39 -1.09
C GLY A 16 25.45 -3.96 0.15
N TRP A 17 24.31 -3.30 -0.05
CA TRP A 17 23.46 -2.81 1.04
C TRP A 17 22.62 -3.91 1.71
N ASN A 18 22.28 -4.96 0.98
CA ASN A 18 21.57 -6.11 1.54
C ASN A 18 22.44 -6.93 2.50
N ARG A 19 23.78 -6.94 2.31
CA ARG A 19 24.72 -7.59 3.24
C ARG A 19 24.89 -6.81 4.55
N LEU A 20 24.92 -5.47 4.49
CA LEU A 20 24.90 -4.63 5.70
C LEU A 20 23.60 -4.76 6.50
N CYS A 21 22.46 -4.98 5.83
CA CYS A 21 21.18 -5.21 6.49
C CYS A 21 21.04 -6.58 7.19
N LEU A 22 21.89 -7.55 6.90
CA LEU A 22 21.83 -8.88 7.52
C LEU A 22 22.43 -8.90 8.94
N PHE A 23 23.39 -8.01 9.23
CA PHE A 23 24.09 -7.95 10.53
C PHE A 23 23.41 -7.09 11.59
N MET A 24 22.42 -6.27 11.22
CA MET A 24 21.75 -5.38 12.15
C MET A 24 20.38 -5.93 12.61
N GLY A 25 20.18 -5.95 13.93
CA GLY A 25 18.98 -6.47 14.61
C GLY A 25 17.68 -5.78 14.17
N ARG A 26 16.54 -6.40 14.54
CA ARG A 26 15.17 -5.94 14.20
C ARG A 26 14.91 -4.42 14.38
N PRO A 27 15.39 -3.72 15.43
CA PRO A 27 15.14 -2.28 15.57
C PRO A 27 15.91 -1.43 14.53
N ALA A 28 17.15 -1.76 14.23
CA ALA A 28 17.98 -1.02 13.29
C ALA A 28 17.43 -1.06 11.85
N ARG A 29 16.82 -2.18 11.44
CA ARG A 29 16.12 -2.28 10.14
C ARG A 29 14.87 -1.40 10.07
N HIS A 30 14.27 -1.05 11.20
CA HIS A 30 13.12 -0.16 11.24
C HIS A 30 13.58 1.30 11.14
N SER A 31 14.62 1.67 11.90
CA SER A 31 15.24 3.00 11.84
C SER A 31 15.80 3.31 10.46
N PHE A 32 16.43 2.34 9.79
CA PHE A 32 16.97 2.56 8.44
C PHE A 32 15.88 2.76 7.38
N ARG A 33 14.74 2.07 7.52
CA ARG A 33 13.58 2.28 6.64
C ARG A 33 12.96 3.65 6.86
N LEU A 34 12.86 4.09 8.12
CA LEU A 34 12.31 5.39 8.49
C LEU A 34 13.24 6.53 8.03
N LEU A 35 14.54 6.39 8.26
CA LEU A 35 15.57 7.32 7.76
C LEU A 35 15.54 7.41 6.23
N ARG A 36 15.43 6.27 5.54
CA ARG A 36 15.30 6.27 4.08
C ARG A 36 14.04 7.01 3.64
N TRP A 37 12.92 6.80 4.30
CA TRP A 37 11.67 7.50 3.98
C TRP A 37 11.79 9.01 4.20
N LEU A 38 12.40 9.42 5.33
CA LEU A 38 12.70 10.82 5.63
C LEU A 38 13.64 11.45 4.60
N ILE A 39 14.73 10.78 4.23
CA ILE A 39 15.66 11.25 3.20
C ILE A 39 14.94 11.37 1.85
N THR A 40 14.11 10.39 1.49
CA THR A 40 13.39 10.45 0.21
C THR A 40 12.36 11.58 0.21
N GLY A 41 11.63 11.77 1.30
CA GLY A 41 10.69 12.88 1.48
C GLY A 41 11.40 14.24 1.45
N PHE A 42 12.53 14.35 2.14
CA PHE A 42 13.38 15.55 2.13
C PHE A 42 13.90 15.83 0.72
N VAL A 43 14.44 14.84 0.02
CA VAL A 43 14.95 15.02 -1.36
C VAL A 43 13.84 15.44 -2.32
N VAL A 44 12.62 14.90 -2.19
CA VAL A 44 11.49 15.30 -3.04
C VAL A 44 11.06 16.73 -2.73
N PHE A 45 10.97 17.11 -1.46
CA PHE A 45 10.56 18.45 -1.04
C PHE A 45 11.60 19.52 -1.38
N PHE A 46 12.89 19.20 -1.21
CA PHE A 46 14.01 20.07 -1.55
C PHE A 46 14.47 19.92 -3.00
N SER A 47 13.84 19.07 -3.81
CA SER A 47 14.16 18.90 -5.24
C SER A 47 14.11 20.22 -6.00
N PRO A 48 13.12 21.11 -5.81
CA PRO A 48 13.12 22.42 -6.46
C PRO A 48 14.31 23.28 -6.03
N LEU A 49 14.69 23.27 -4.75
CA LEU A 49 15.86 24.01 -4.27
C LEU A 49 17.17 23.48 -4.87
N ILE A 50 17.31 22.16 -5.01
CA ILE A 50 18.47 21.54 -5.66
C ILE A 50 18.52 21.93 -7.14
N VAL A 51 17.39 21.90 -7.85
CA VAL A 51 17.31 22.32 -9.26
C VAL A 51 17.64 23.81 -9.41
N TRP A 52 17.13 24.66 -8.52
CA TRP A 52 17.47 26.08 -8.49
C TRP A 52 18.97 26.31 -8.26
N LEU A 53 19.57 25.57 -7.32
CA LEU A 53 21.00 25.67 -7.04
C LEU A 53 21.86 25.22 -8.23
N ILE A 54 21.46 24.15 -8.92
CA ILE A 54 22.11 23.71 -10.17
C ILE A 54 22.01 24.79 -11.25
N LEU A 55 20.82 25.40 -11.42
CA LEU A 55 20.61 26.47 -12.39
C LEU A 55 21.42 27.73 -12.06
N ALA A 56 21.51 28.10 -10.77
CA ALA A 56 22.32 29.21 -10.30
C ALA A 56 23.81 28.96 -10.54
N VAL A 57 24.31 27.76 -10.21
CA VAL A 57 25.71 27.36 -10.48
C VAL A 57 25.99 27.33 -11.98
N ASN A 58 25.07 26.83 -12.81
CA ASN A 58 25.20 26.86 -14.26
C ASN A 58 25.26 28.30 -14.80
N ARG A 59 24.46 29.21 -14.25
CA ARG A 59 24.51 30.65 -14.61
C ARG A 59 25.88 31.25 -14.30
N GLU A 60 26.41 31.01 -13.10
CA GLU A 60 27.74 31.49 -12.72
C GLU A 60 28.85 30.87 -13.57
N LEU A 61 28.74 29.58 -13.92
CA LEU A 61 29.66 28.93 -14.85
C LEU A 61 29.64 29.55 -16.24
N ILE A 62 28.47 29.90 -16.77
CA ILE A 62 28.33 30.59 -18.06
C ILE A 62 28.98 31.97 -17.98
N HIS A 63 28.72 32.73 -16.91
CA HIS A 63 29.39 34.02 -16.68
C HIS A 63 30.92 33.87 -16.62
N TYR A 64 31.42 32.85 -15.92
CA TYR A 64 32.85 32.58 -15.79
C TYR A 64 33.48 32.21 -17.14
N LEU A 65 32.86 31.31 -17.90
CA LEU A 65 33.30 30.88 -19.23
C LEU A 65 33.36 32.06 -20.21
N VAL A 66 32.32 32.89 -20.25
CA VAL A 66 32.23 34.01 -21.18
C VAL A 66 33.21 35.14 -20.81
N ASN A 67 33.56 35.30 -19.52
CA ASN A 67 34.57 36.26 -19.09
C ASN A 67 36.01 35.72 -19.06
N ALA A 68 36.23 34.43 -19.34
CA ALA A 68 37.55 33.83 -19.27
C ALA A 68 38.47 34.39 -20.38
N ARG A 69 39.71 34.75 -20.05
CA ARG A 69 40.67 35.38 -20.99
C ARG A 69 40.99 34.57 -22.27
N TRP A 70 40.69 33.28 -22.26
CA TRP A 70 41.10 32.27 -23.23
C TRP A 70 39.97 31.96 -24.23
N THR A 71 38.71 32.29 -23.93
CA THR A 71 37.58 32.10 -24.85
C THR A 71 37.60 33.08 -26.02
N GLY A 72 38.17 34.27 -25.82
CA GLY A 72 38.45 35.23 -26.91
C GLY A 72 39.42 34.71 -27.98
N PHE A 73 40.20 33.66 -27.68
CA PHE A 73 41.15 33.06 -28.62
C PHE A 73 40.53 31.99 -29.52
N ILE A 74 39.41 31.39 -29.11
CA ILE A 74 38.80 30.22 -29.78
C ILE A 74 37.74 30.67 -30.80
N ALA A 75 36.92 31.67 -30.47
CA ALA A 75 35.89 32.20 -31.38
C ALA A 75 35.51 33.67 -31.02
N PRO A 76 36.32 34.66 -31.43
CA PRO A 76 36.23 36.04 -30.93
C PRO A 76 34.87 36.72 -31.18
N VAL A 77 34.27 36.51 -32.37
CA VAL A 77 33.00 37.15 -32.76
C VAL A 77 31.79 36.54 -32.05
N ALA A 78 31.81 35.22 -31.82
CA ALA A 78 30.73 34.54 -31.11
C ALA A 78 30.76 34.84 -29.60
N PHE A 79 31.95 34.91 -29.00
CA PHE A 79 32.08 35.22 -27.58
C PHE A 79 31.91 36.72 -27.27
N SER A 80 32.17 37.63 -28.21
CA SER A 80 31.92 39.06 -27.98
C SER A 80 30.42 39.38 -27.88
N THR A 81 29.61 38.84 -28.80
CA THR A 81 28.15 39.00 -28.76
C THR A 81 27.54 38.30 -27.55
N MET A 82 28.01 37.08 -27.26
CA MET A 82 27.57 36.32 -26.08
C MET A 82 27.94 37.01 -24.74
N ARG A 83 29.04 37.78 -24.70
CA ARG A 83 29.46 38.56 -23.54
C ARG A 83 28.63 39.80 -23.30
N GLU A 84 28.18 40.46 -24.36
CA GLU A 84 27.24 41.58 -24.28
C GLU A 84 25.86 41.10 -23.81
N ASP A 85 25.37 39.98 -24.36
CA ASP A 85 24.08 39.42 -23.98
C ASP A 85 24.07 38.88 -22.54
N VAL A 86 25.09 38.12 -22.11
CA VAL A 86 25.15 37.53 -20.77
C VAL A 86 25.32 38.58 -19.66
N ASN A 87 26.01 39.70 -19.92
CA ASN A 87 26.13 40.80 -18.95
C ASN A 87 24.93 41.76 -18.94
N SER A 88 23.96 41.57 -19.83
CA SER A 88 22.76 42.41 -19.86
C SER A 88 21.84 42.09 -18.67
N ARG A 89 21.21 43.13 -18.09
CA ARG A 89 20.20 42.94 -17.04
C ARG A 89 18.99 42.13 -17.53
N TRP A 90 18.71 42.20 -18.83
CA TRP A 90 17.65 41.45 -19.50
C TRP A 90 17.87 39.94 -19.46
N PHE A 91 19.10 39.48 -19.70
CA PHE A 91 19.44 38.06 -19.61
C PHE A 91 19.28 37.53 -18.18
N ILE A 92 19.71 38.29 -17.18
CA ILE A 92 19.58 37.90 -15.77
C ILE A 92 18.10 37.83 -15.35
N SER A 93 17.28 38.82 -15.72
CA SER A 93 15.84 38.82 -15.42
C SER A 93 15.13 37.66 -16.13
N GLY A 94 15.38 37.49 -17.43
CA GLY A 94 14.75 36.42 -18.22
C GLY A 94 15.14 35.02 -17.76
N PHE A 95 16.41 34.79 -17.40
CA PHE A 95 16.85 33.52 -16.83
C PHE A 95 16.19 33.24 -15.48
N ASN A 96 16.13 34.24 -14.59
CA ASN A 96 15.49 34.07 -13.28
C ASN A 96 13.99 33.82 -13.39
N GLU A 97 13.29 34.55 -14.28
CA GLU A 97 11.86 34.34 -14.54
C GLU A 97 11.58 32.95 -15.13
N ALA A 98 12.38 32.51 -16.11
CA ALA A 98 12.25 31.17 -16.68
C ALA A 98 12.57 30.07 -15.66
N ALA A 99 13.61 30.25 -14.84
CA ALA A 99 13.97 29.32 -13.78
C ALA A 99 12.87 29.24 -12.71
N LEU A 100 12.30 30.37 -12.29
CA LEU A 100 11.19 30.44 -11.34
C LEU A 100 9.92 29.78 -11.90
N GLY A 101 9.60 30.02 -13.17
CA GLY A 101 8.49 29.36 -13.85
C GLY A 101 8.68 27.84 -13.94
N GLY A 102 9.88 27.38 -14.28
CA GLY A 102 10.24 25.96 -14.28
C GLY A 102 10.15 25.31 -12.89
N LEU A 103 10.55 26.03 -11.85
CA LEU A 103 10.46 25.55 -10.46
C LEU A 103 9.03 25.46 -9.97
N LEU A 104 8.21 26.46 -10.29
CA LEU A 104 6.79 26.48 -9.92
C LEU A 104 6.04 25.32 -10.57
N THR A 105 6.29 25.05 -11.85
CA THR A 105 5.67 23.93 -12.57
C THR A 105 6.12 22.58 -12.00
N LEU A 106 7.42 22.41 -11.71
CA LEU A 106 7.96 21.19 -11.10
C LEU A 106 7.37 20.96 -9.71
N TYR A 107 7.24 22.02 -8.90
CA TYR A 107 6.57 21.95 -7.61
C TYR A 107 5.10 21.55 -7.74
N GLY A 108 4.37 22.13 -8.70
CA GLY A 108 2.98 21.76 -9.00
C GLY A 108 2.81 20.27 -9.34
N VAL A 109 3.72 19.70 -10.15
CA VAL A 109 3.72 18.27 -10.47
C VAL A 109 3.95 17.41 -9.22
N ILE A 110 4.90 17.79 -8.36
CA ILE A 110 5.17 17.05 -7.11
C ILE A 110 3.93 17.04 -6.21
N VAL A 111 3.31 18.20 -6.00
CA VAL A 111 2.13 18.36 -5.14
C VAL A 111 0.95 17.57 -5.70
N THR A 112 0.68 17.65 -7.00
CA THR A 112 -0.44 16.91 -7.62
C THR A 112 -0.26 15.41 -7.56
N VAL A 113 0.96 14.89 -7.81
CA VAL A 113 1.27 13.45 -7.68
C VAL A 113 1.13 13.01 -6.22
N TRP A 114 1.62 13.81 -5.28
CA TRP A 114 1.52 13.51 -3.85
C TRP A 114 0.05 13.50 -3.39
N TYR A 115 -0.72 14.52 -3.76
CA TYR A 115 -2.14 14.62 -3.48
C TYR A 115 -2.91 13.42 -4.04
N TYR A 116 -2.70 13.09 -5.31
CA TYR A 116 -3.36 11.94 -5.95
C TYR A 116 -3.02 10.63 -5.23
N HIS A 117 -1.75 10.44 -4.86
CA HIS A 117 -1.32 9.25 -4.16
C HIS A 117 -1.84 9.20 -2.70
N ALA A 118 -1.96 10.33 -2.02
CA ALA A 118 -2.53 10.42 -0.67
C ALA A 118 -4.02 10.09 -0.67
N VAL A 119 -4.81 10.75 -1.53
CA VAL A 119 -6.25 10.50 -1.67
C VAL A 119 -6.53 9.06 -2.06
N ARG A 120 -5.81 8.54 -3.06
CA ARG A 120 -5.98 7.14 -3.51
C ARG A 120 -5.65 6.13 -2.41
N ARG A 121 -4.66 6.42 -1.55
CA ARG A 121 -4.37 5.55 -0.40
C ARG A 121 -5.50 5.58 0.61
N GLN A 122 -6.01 6.77 0.93
CA GLN A 122 -7.11 6.94 1.87
C GLN A 122 -8.36 6.21 1.39
N GLU A 123 -8.77 6.39 0.13
CA GLU A 123 -9.91 5.68 -0.46
C GLU A 123 -9.77 4.16 -0.37
N VAL A 124 -8.58 3.63 -0.64
CA VAL A 124 -8.32 2.17 -0.56
C VAL A 124 -8.38 1.68 0.89
N ILE A 125 -7.89 2.47 1.85
CA ILE A 125 -7.94 2.13 3.27
C ILE A 125 -9.39 2.16 3.77
N GLU A 126 -10.15 3.20 3.43
CA GLU A 126 -11.58 3.33 3.77
C GLU A 126 -12.39 2.16 3.22
N LYS A 127 -12.20 1.80 1.94
CA LYS A 127 -12.84 0.63 1.34
C LYS A 127 -12.49 -0.66 2.08
N ARG A 128 -11.21 -0.86 2.42
CA ARG A 128 -10.77 -2.04 3.20
C ARG A 128 -11.38 -2.08 4.58
N LEU A 129 -11.48 -0.94 5.28
CA LEU A 129 -12.11 -0.85 6.59
C LEU A 129 -13.60 -1.19 6.50
N PHE A 130 -14.29 -0.64 5.50
CA PHE A 130 -15.70 -0.94 5.22
C PHE A 130 -15.93 -2.44 5.01
N ILE A 131 -15.12 -3.08 4.14
CA ILE A 131 -15.19 -4.53 3.88
C ILE A 131 -15.00 -5.33 5.18
N ILE A 132 -14.01 -4.95 6.00
CA ILE A 132 -13.73 -5.65 7.25
C ILE A 132 -14.90 -5.51 8.21
N ASP A 133 -15.47 -4.32 8.35
CA ASP A 133 -16.56 -4.06 9.29
C ASP A 133 -17.83 -4.82 8.91
N GLU A 134 -18.20 -4.82 7.63
CA GLU A 134 -19.34 -5.58 7.12
C GLU A 134 -19.15 -7.10 7.32
N LEU A 135 -17.96 -7.63 7.01
CA LEU A 135 -17.65 -9.06 7.22
C LEU A 135 -17.63 -9.43 8.70
N VAL A 136 -17.08 -8.58 9.57
CA VAL A 136 -17.06 -8.84 11.02
C VAL A 136 -18.47 -8.81 11.58
N GLU A 137 -19.35 -7.94 11.11
CA GLU A 137 -20.74 -7.93 11.53
C GLU A 137 -21.46 -9.21 11.13
N GLU A 138 -21.30 -9.67 9.89
CA GLU A 138 -21.89 -10.92 9.42
C GLU A 138 -21.33 -12.14 10.18
N LEU A 139 -20.01 -12.21 10.36
CA LEU A 139 -19.38 -13.29 11.14
C LEU A 139 -19.82 -13.28 12.61
N ARG A 140 -20.11 -12.11 13.20
CA ARG A 140 -20.70 -12.04 14.55
C ARG A 140 -22.12 -12.58 14.58
N LYS A 141 -22.94 -12.34 13.55
CA LYS A 141 -24.28 -12.95 13.42
C LYS A 141 -24.16 -14.47 13.34
N ASN A 142 -23.23 -14.98 12.53
CA ASN A 142 -22.95 -16.41 12.43
C ASN A 142 -22.42 -17.01 13.73
N LYS A 143 -21.56 -16.27 14.45
CA LYS A 143 -21.08 -16.69 15.78
C LYS A 143 -22.24 -16.84 16.77
N ARG A 144 -23.17 -15.88 16.81
CA ARG A 144 -24.37 -15.98 17.67
C ARG A 144 -25.24 -17.18 17.31
N MET A 145 -25.39 -17.47 16.01
CA MET A 145 -26.08 -18.68 15.56
C MET A 145 -25.38 -19.94 16.09
N LEU A 146 -24.04 -20.02 16.04
CA LEU A 146 -23.30 -21.15 16.61
C LEU A 146 -23.51 -21.29 18.12
N GLU A 147 -23.53 -20.17 18.85
CA GLU A 147 -23.79 -20.15 20.29
C GLU A 147 -25.23 -20.58 20.63
N MET A 148 -26.20 -20.49 19.71
CA MET A 148 -27.56 -21.04 19.89
C MET A 148 -27.63 -22.55 19.57
N ILE A 149 -26.78 -23.02 18.65
CA ILE A 149 -26.73 -24.41 18.20
C ILE A 149 -25.99 -25.30 19.22
N ASN A 150 -24.91 -24.81 19.83
CA ASN A 150 -24.15 -25.57 20.81
C ASN A 150 -24.96 -26.05 22.04
N PRO A 151 -25.72 -25.18 22.75
CA PRO A 151 -26.46 -25.58 23.95
C PRO A 151 -27.69 -26.44 23.63
N SER A 152 -28.28 -26.28 22.44
CA SER A 152 -29.41 -27.12 21.99
C SER A 152 -28.99 -28.54 21.60
N LEU A 153 -27.71 -28.78 21.33
CA LEU A 153 -27.17 -30.10 20.98
C LEU A 153 -26.31 -30.77 22.06
N GLU A 154 -25.73 -30.03 23.02
CA GLU A 154 -25.01 -30.64 24.15
C GLU A 154 -25.96 -31.43 25.08
N GLY A 155 -27.24 -31.06 25.16
CA GLY A 155 -28.27 -31.89 25.80
C GLY A 155 -28.62 -33.18 25.04
N MET A 156 -28.17 -33.32 23.78
CA MET A 156 -28.40 -34.48 22.91
C MET A 156 -27.23 -35.47 22.93
N GLY A 157 -26.10 -35.11 23.55
CA GLY A 157 -24.88 -35.93 23.62
C GLY A 157 -24.92 -37.08 24.64
N THR A 158 -25.96 -37.15 25.47
CA THR A 158 -26.15 -38.21 26.49
C THR A 158 -27.13 -39.32 26.10
N GLU A 159 -27.72 -39.27 24.91
CA GLU A 159 -28.61 -40.33 24.40
C GLU A 159 -28.04 -40.94 23.11
N ILE A 160 -26.85 -41.54 23.21
CA ILE A 160 -26.32 -42.42 22.17
C ILE A 160 -26.42 -43.86 22.67
N SER A 161 -27.65 -44.33 22.85
CA SER A 161 -28.00 -45.75 22.97
C SER A 161 -29.46 -45.94 22.60
N GLY A 162 -29.70 -46.20 21.32
CA GLY A 162 -30.97 -46.71 20.79
C GLY A 162 -31.99 -45.63 20.44
N GLU A 163 -32.37 -45.60 19.16
CA GLU A 163 -33.56 -44.92 18.63
C GLU A 163 -33.50 -43.38 18.55
N LEU A 164 -32.83 -42.89 17.49
CA LEU A 164 -33.14 -41.57 16.94
C LEU A 164 -34.63 -41.53 16.58
N SER A 165 -35.42 -40.79 17.36
CA SER A 165 -36.77 -40.39 16.96
C SER A 165 -36.69 -39.67 15.61
N PRO A 166 -37.39 -40.13 14.56
CA PRO A 166 -37.33 -39.55 13.21
C PRO A 166 -38.09 -38.21 13.09
N GLN A 167 -38.62 -37.65 14.18
CA GLN A 167 -39.58 -36.53 14.14
C GLN A 167 -39.00 -35.12 14.35
N LEU A 168 -37.71 -34.96 14.70
CA LEU A 168 -37.10 -33.62 14.87
C LEU A 168 -36.02 -33.26 13.84
N GLN A 169 -35.73 -34.16 12.89
CA GLN A 169 -34.56 -34.01 12.03
C GLN A 169 -34.80 -33.18 10.75
N GLU A 170 -36.05 -32.86 10.40
CA GLU A 170 -36.37 -32.20 9.12
C GLU A 170 -36.71 -30.70 9.18
N ASP A 171 -37.11 -30.15 10.34
CA ASP A 171 -37.70 -28.79 10.35
C ASP A 171 -36.82 -27.64 10.84
N SER A 172 -35.67 -27.91 11.48
CA SER A 172 -34.74 -26.85 11.87
C SER A 172 -33.67 -26.61 10.80
N ARG A 173 -34.06 -25.95 9.71
CA ARG A 173 -33.10 -25.45 8.71
C ARG A 173 -32.13 -24.48 9.40
N MET A 174 -30.85 -24.85 9.49
CA MET A 174 -29.80 -23.92 9.91
C MET A 174 -29.56 -22.94 8.76
N ILE A 175 -29.72 -21.65 9.03
CA ILE A 175 -29.47 -20.61 8.04
C ILE A 175 -28.32 -19.74 8.55
N PHE A 176 -27.13 -19.96 7.96
CA PHE A 176 -26.00 -19.05 8.14
C PHE A 176 -26.13 -17.83 7.22
N PHE A 177 -25.65 -16.69 7.68
CA PHE A 177 -25.65 -15.44 6.93
C PHE A 177 -24.42 -15.37 6.03
N THR A 178 -24.63 -15.23 4.72
CA THR A 178 -23.56 -15.09 3.71
C THR A 178 -23.78 -13.91 2.75
N ARG A 179 -24.76 -13.05 3.04
CA ARG A 179 -25.19 -11.98 2.12
C ARG A 179 -24.11 -10.92 1.91
N ALA A 180 -23.40 -10.53 2.96
CA ALA A 180 -22.30 -9.59 2.89
C ALA A 180 -21.18 -10.14 2.01
N TRP A 181 -20.82 -11.41 2.15
CA TRP A 181 -19.83 -12.04 1.28
C TRP A 181 -20.19 -11.93 -0.21
N HIS A 182 -21.45 -12.22 -0.57
CA HIS A 182 -21.92 -12.09 -1.96
C HIS A 182 -22.02 -10.64 -2.43
N ARG A 183 -22.47 -9.74 -1.55
CA ARG A 183 -22.62 -8.31 -1.86
C ARG A 183 -21.27 -7.63 -2.09
N LEU A 184 -20.27 -7.96 -1.28
CA LEU A 184 -18.92 -7.42 -1.39
C LEU A 184 -18.18 -8.03 -2.58
N GLY A 185 -18.46 -9.29 -2.94
CA GLY A 185 -18.00 -9.91 -4.17
C GLY A 185 -16.48 -9.75 -4.41
N GLY A 186 -16.13 -9.08 -5.51
CA GLY A 186 -14.72 -8.83 -5.88
C GLY A 186 -13.96 -7.89 -4.95
N ASP A 187 -14.66 -7.04 -4.20
CA ASP A 187 -14.01 -6.09 -3.28
C ASP A 187 -13.31 -6.82 -2.13
N VAL A 188 -13.74 -8.04 -1.79
CA VAL A 188 -13.09 -8.86 -0.77
C VAL A 188 -11.66 -9.25 -1.16
N ALA A 189 -11.32 -9.22 -2.45
CA ALA A 189 -9.95 -9.43 -2.92
C ALA A 189 -8.96 -8.34 -2.47
N MET A 190 -9.46 -7.21 -1.93
CA MET A 190 -8.62 -6.19 -1.30
C MET A 190 -8.02 -6.62 0.04
N LEU A 191 -8.51 -7.70 0.63
CA LEU A 191 -7.95 -8.30 1.85
C LEU A 191 -6.63 -9.04 1.57
N PRO A 192 -5.79 -9.27 2.59
CA PRO A 192 -4.61 -10.11 2.45
C PRO A 192 -4.99 -11.48 1.92
N ARG A 193 -4.22 -12.01 0.97
CA ARG A 193 -4.49 -13.28 0.26
C ARG A 193 -4.83 -14.43 1.21
N VAL A 194 -4.10 -14.55 2.32
CA VAL A 194 -4.33 -15.61 3.31
C VAL A 194 -5.70 -15.46 3.98
N THR A 195 -6.06 -14.25 4.39
CA THR A 195 -7.35 -13.95 5.03
C THR A 195 -8.50 -14.16 4.04
N HIS A 196 -8.34 -13.71 2.79
CA HIS A 196 -9.31 -13.97 1.72
C HIS A 196 -9.56 -15.47 1.51
N LEU A 197 -8.49 -16.28 1.41
CA LEU A 197 -8.62 -17.73 1.24
C LEU A 197 -9.32 -18.42 2.41
N LYS A 198 -8.99 -18.02 3.65
CA LYS A 198 -9.67 -18.56 4.84
C LYS A 198 -11.16 -18.23 4.83
N LEU A 199 -11.51 -16.99 4.49
CA LEU A 199 -12.90 -16.56 4.38
C LEU A 199 -13.62 -17.29 3.24
N SER A 200 -13.01 -17.47 2.07
CA SER A 200 -13.66 -18.18 0.97
C SER A 200 -13.98 -19.64 1.33
N VAL A 201 -13.06 -20.31 2.04
CA VAL A 201 -13.29 -21.69 2.52
C VAL A 201 -14.40 -21.72 3.57
N LEU A 202 -14.38 -20.78 4.52
CA LEU A 202 -15.42 -20.65 5.53
C LEU A 202 -16.79 -20.41 4.89
N TYR A 203 -16.91 -19.43 4.00
CA TYR A 203 -18.18 -19.08 3.38
C TYR A 203 -18.73 -20.19 2.48
N SER A 204 -17.88 -20.92 1.74
CA SER A 204 -18.31 -22.14 1.05
C SER A 204 -18.87 -23.18 2.03
N CYS A 205 -18.21 -23.38 3.18
CA CYS A 205 -18.73 -24.29 4.20
C CYS A 205 -20.06 -23.84 4.81
N LEU A 206 -20.24 -22.53 5.03
CA LEU A 206 -21.47 -21.96 5.58
C LEU A 206 -22.65 -22.05 4.60
N MET A 207 -22.41 -21.85 3.30
CA MET A 207 -23.46 -21.96 2.27
C MET A 207 -23.97 -23.38 2.09
N GLU A 208 -23.10 -24.36 2.27
CA GLU A 208 -23.43 -25.79 2.12
C GLU A 208 -23.99 -26.40 3.41
N CYS A 209 -23.96 -25.67 4.53
CA CYS A 209 -24.45 -26.15 5.82
C CYS A 209 -25.94 -25.81 5.98
N ARG A 210 -26.82 -26.75 5.65
CA ARG A 210 -28.29 -26.58 5.76
C ARG A 210 -28.89 -27.36 6.92
N VAL A 211 -28.23 -28.44 7.33
CA VAL A 211 -28.70 -29.40 8.34
C VAL A 211 -27.66 -29.53 9.46
N PRO A 212 -28.05 -29.78 10.72
CA PRO A 212 -27.12 -29.99 11.84
C PRO A 212 -26.01 -31.03 11.55
N ARG A 213 -26.29 -32.06 10.74
CA ARG A 213 -25.32 -33.08 10.33
C ARG A 213 -24.18 -32.50 9.48
N ASP A 214 -24.47 -31.51 8.63
CA ASP A 214 -23.47 -30.84 7.80
C ASP A 214 -22.50 -30.01 8.66
N TYR A 215 -23.02 -29.42 9.74
CA TYR A 215 -22.22 -28.69 10.71
C TYR A 215 -21.16 -29.60 11.34
N TYR A 216 -21.53 -30.78 11.84
CA TYR A 216 -20.56 -31.71 12.43
C TYR A 216 -19.48 -32.16 11.44
N ARG A 217 -19.85 -32.38 10.18
CA ARG A 217 -18.89 -32.75 9.12
C ARG A 217 -17.87 -31.64 8.86
N ARG A 218 -18.23 -30.37 9.10
CA ARG A 218 -17.41 -29.17 8.80
C ARG A 218 -17.03 -28.38 10.05
N ARG A 219 -17.24 -28.96 11.23
CA ARG A 219 -17.07 -28.31 12.53
C ARG A 219 -15.70 -27.66 12.69
N ALA A 220 -14.64 -28.36 12.27
CA ALA A 220 -13.26 -27.85 12.34
C ALA A 220 -13.04 -26.51 11.60
N THR A 221 -13.84 -26.21 10.58
CA THR A 221 -13.78 -24.95 9.83
C THR A 221 -14.73 -23.91 10.41
N ILE A 222 -15.94 -24.32 10.78
CA ILE A 222 -16.98 -23.42 11.29
C ILE A 222 -16.64 -22.91 12.70
N ASP A 223 -16.03 -23.74 13.55
CA ASP A 223 -15.59 -23.35 14.90
C ASP A 223 -14.45 -22.33 14.88
N ARG A 224 -13.81 -22.10 13.72
CA ARG A 224 -12.75 -21.09 13.54
C ARG A 224 -13.28 -19.67 13.28
N ILE A 225 -14.60 -19.48 13.25
CA ILE A 225 -15.20 -18.13 13.08
C ILE A 225 -14.64 -17.11 14.10
N PRO A 226 -14.51 -17.41 15.41
CA PRO A 226 -13.94 -16.47 16.39
C PRO A 226 -12.49 -16.07 16.07
N ASP A 227 -11.67 -17.02 15.61
CA ASP A 227 -10.27 -16.78 15.24
C ASP A 227 -10.17 -15.86 14.02
N ILE A 228 -11.04 -16.08 13.03
CA ILE A 228 -11.11 -15.26 11.82
C ILE A 228 -11.58 -13.84 12.15
N ILE A 229 -12.56 -13.68 13.05
CA ILE A 229 -12.98 -12.37 13.57
C ILE A 229 -11.79 -11.67 14.25
N ALA A 230 -11.04 -12.38 15.09
CA ALA A 230 -9.88 -11.81 15.77
C ALA A 230 -8.76 -11.40 14.78
N GLU A 231 -8.53 -12.19 13.73
CA GLU A 231 -7.58 -11.88 12.65
C GLU A 231 -8.00 -10.60 11.89
N LEU A 232 -9.27 -10.50 11.52
CA LEU A 232 -9.84 -9.32 10.85
C LEU A 232 -9.76 -8.07 11.72
N GLN A 233 -10.05 -8.17 13.02
CA GLN A 233 -9.90 -7.04 13.95
C GLN A 233 -8.44 -6.63 14.15
N ARG A 234 -7.50 -7.59 14.20
CA ARG A 234 -6.06 -7.30 14.21
C ARG A 234 -5.64 -6.57 12.93
N TYR A 235 -6.16 -6.98 11.78
CA TYR A 235 -5.90 -6.33 10.51
C TYR A 235 -6.49 -4.91 10.46
N ARG A 236 -7.74 -4.72 10.92
CA ARG A 236 -8.37 -3.39 11.10
C ARG A 236 -7.50 -2.46 11.95
N ARG A 237 -7.02 -2.94 13.11
CA ARG A 237 -6.13 -2.15 13.98
C ARG A 237 -4.80 -1.81 13.33
N LYS A 238 -4.28 -2.66 12.45
CA LYS A 238 -3.05 -2.36 11.69
C LYS A 238 -3.30 -1.31 10.62
N LEU A 239 -4.41 -1.41 9.88
CA LEU A 239 -4.81 -0.41 8.88
C LEU A 239 -5.00 0.97 9.51
N GLY A 240 -5.69 1.06 10.66
CA GLY A 240 -5.86 2.32 11.37
C GLY A 240 -4.59 2.87 12.05
N LYS A 241 -3.52 2.07 12.16
CA LYS A 241 -2.22 2.50 12.68
C LYS A 241 -1.24 2.90 11.58
N SER A 242 -1.40 2.36 10.37
CA SER A 242 -0.53 2.70 9.23
C SER A 242 -0.69 4.13 8.70
N ASP A 243 -1.65 4.89 9.23
CA ASP A 243 -1.78 6.33 9.00
C ASP A 243 -0.96 7.19 9.99
N ILE A 244 -0.37 6.59 11.04
CA ILE A 244 0.39 7.29 12.09
C ILE A 244 1.90 6.97 12.03
N SER A 245 2.36 6.13 11.09
CA SER A 245 3.76 5.65 11.02
C SER A 245 4.42 5.79 9.66
#